data_AF-A0A6J4QTI5-F1
#
_entry.id   AF-A0A6J4QTI5-F1
#
_cell.length_a   1.000
_cell.length_b   1.000
_cell.length_c   1.000
_cell.angle_alpha   90.00
_cell.angle_beta   90.00
_cell.angle_gamma   90.00
#
_symmetry.space_group_name_H-M   'P 1'
#
loop_
_entity.id
_entity.type
_entity.pdbx_description
1 polymer ?
#
loop_
_entity_poly.entity_id
_entity_poly.type
_entity_poly.pdbx_seq_one_letter_code
_entity_poly.pdbx_strand_id
1 'polypeptide(L)'
;MADDKKKQQKNAGEAGQKGGGPPNKGQPKREKSGRGTKGDAGGRGPGPEEADDAPQQPAPPPRLIAHYREKVVPALQQQFGYTNLMAVPRLEKIVISMGLGKAVTAGEKGKMETAERELGIIAGQRPVRCKAKKSVANFKVREGQETGLKVTLRGKRMYEFLDRLITLAFPRVKDFRGVSPDGFDKSGNYN
;
A
#
# COMPACT_ATOMS: atom_id res chain seq x y z
N MET A 1 43.69 65.40 14.59
CA MET A 1 44.68 64.37 14.96
C MET A 1 44.36 63.15 14.09
N ALA A 2 44.64 63.26 12.79
CA ALA A 2 45.91 62.95 12.10
C ALA A 2 45.78 61.55 11.47
N ASP A 3 45.39 61.48 10.19
CA ASP A 3 46.27 61.39 8.99
C ASP A 3 46.54 59.90 8.64
N ASP A 4 45.84 59.29 7.68
CA ASP A 4 46.10 59.34 6.22
C ASP A 4 47.35 58.54 5.80
N LYS A 5 47.16 57.40 5.10
CA LYS A 5 47.87 57.13 3.83
C LYS A 5 47.42 55.83 3.14
N LYS A 6 46.67 56.06 2.07
CA LYS A 6 46.52 55.23 0.88
C LYS A 6 47.80 55.34 0.02
N LYS A 7 48.34 54.24 -0.51
CA LYS A 7 49.13 54.29 -1.75
C LYS A 7 49.00 53.02 -2.59
N GLN A 8 48.60 53.25 -3.84
CA GLN A 8 48.51 52.32 -4.97
C GLN A 8 49.88 52.10 -5.63
N GLN A 9 50.06 50.94 -6.28
CA GLN A 9 50.55 50.74 -7.67
C GLN A 9 50.64 49.21 -7.91
N LYS A 10 49.86 48.56 -8.80
CA LYS A 10 49.79 48.54 -10.28
C LYS A 10 50.98 47.87 -11.01
N ASN A 11 50.61 46.84 -11.79
CA ASN A 11 51.15 46.35 -13.08
C ASN A 11 52.46 45.54 -13.02
N ALA A 12 52.77 44.56 -13.90
CA ALA A 12 52.11 43.82 -14.99
C ALA A 12 53.17 42.83 -15.57
N GLY A 13 52.75 41.86 -16.38
CA GLY A 13 53.62 41.09 -17.32
C GLY A 13 53.79 39.62 -16.96
N GLU A 14 53.10 38.69 -17.64
CA GLU A 14 53.50 37.99 -18.89
C GLU A 14 54.36 36.74 -18.59
N ALA A 15 54.22 35.57 -19.23
CA ALA A 15 53.45 35.10 -20.36
C ALA A 15 53.51 33.56 -20.41
N GLY A 16 52.47 32.93 -20.99
CA GLY A 16 52.54 31.72 -21.84
C GLY A 16 52.98 30.37 -21.23
N GLN A 17 52.64 29.20 -21.76
CA GLN A 17 51.75 28.85 -22.86
C GLN A 17 51.54 27.31 -22.87
N LYS A 18 50.30 26.89 -23.13
CA LYS A 18 49.79 25.72 -23.88
C LYS A 18 50.52 24.37 -23.90
N GLY A 19 49.66 23.33 -23.94
CA GLY A 19 49.86 22.07 -24.65
C GLY A 19 49.49 20.90 -23.74
N GLY A 20 48.60 19.96 -24.05
CA GLY A 20 48.00 19.50 -25.28
C GLY A 20 47.78 17.99 -25.10
N GLY A 21 46.55 17.48 -25.26
CA GLY A 21 46.33 16.04 -25.48
C GLY A 21 46.49 15.69 -26.96
N PRO A 22 46.17 14.47 -27.44
CA PRO A 22 46.03 13.14 -26.80
C PRO A 22 46.95 12.12 -27.58
N PRO A 23 46.79 10.75 -27.61
CA PRO A 23 45.63 10.08 -28.21
C PRO A 23 45.23 8.68 -27.68
N ASN A 24 44.02 8.30 -28.11
CA ASN A 24 43.32 7.02 -28.08
C ASN A 24 44.07 5.84 -28.75
N LYS A 25 44.06 4.66 -28.11
CA LYS A 25 44.27 3.29 -28.65
C LYS A 25 43.54 2.35 -27.69
N GLY A 26 42.74 1.34 -28.02
CA GLY A 26 42.29 0.69 -29.24
C GLY A 26 41.57 -0.59 -28.75
N GLN A 27 40.39 -0.91 -29.29
CA GLN A 27 39.78 -2.24 -29.10
C GLN A 27 40.66 -3.33 -29.73
N PRO A 28 40.44 -4.60 -29.37
CA PRO A 28 39.96 -5.47 -30.45
C PRO A 28 38.82 -6.40 -30.03
N LYS A 29 37.81 -6.44 -30.91
CA LYS A 29 36.93 -7.59 -31.15
C LYS A 29 37.76 -8.84 -31.45
N ARG A 30 37.33 -10.01 -30.97
CA ARG A 30 37.63 -11.30 -31.60
C ARG A 30 36.33 -12.05 -31.87
N GLU A 31 36.07 -12.22 -33.16
CA GLU A 31 35.06 -13.12 -33.72
C GLU A 31 35.48 -14.60 -33.62
N LYS A 32 34.45 -15.43 -33.78
CA LYS A 32 34.38 -16.89 -33.67
C LYS A 32 35.35 -17.63 -34.58
N SER A 33 35.89 -18.75 -34.08
CA SER A 33 36.18 -19.94 -34.90
C SER A 33 36.42 -21.16 -34.01
N GLY A 34 35.87 -22.32 -34.37
CA GLY A 34 36.42 -23.61 -33.93
C GLY A 34 35.38 -24.59 -33.39
N ARG A 35 34.96 -25.50 -34.26
CA ARG A 35 34.08 -26.65 -34.01
C ARG A 35 34.94 -27.88 -33.70
N GLY A 36 34.49 -28.71 -32.74
CA GLY A 36 34.93 -30.09 -32.51
C GLY A 36 35.67 -30.31 -31.19
N THR A 37 35.50 -31.37 -30.39
CA THR A 37 34.54 -32.49 -30.28
C THR A 37 34.95 -33.26 -29.02
N LYS A 38 33.98 -33.76 -28.23
CA LYS A 38 34.05 -34.84 -27.20
C LYS A 38 35.04 -34.62 -26.05
N GLY A 39 34.69 -34.75 -24.78
CA GLY A 39 33.48 -35.16 -24.08
C GLY A 39 33.86 -35.20 -22.59
N ASP A 40 32.92 -34.91 -21.71
CA ASP A 40 33.00 -35.42 -20.35
C ASP A 40 31.58 -35.54 -19.80
N ALA A 41 31.28 -36.73 -19.31
CA ALA A 41 30.00 -37.11 -18.77
C ALA A 41 29.90 -36.62 -17.32
N GLY A 42 29.21 -35.50 -17.11
CA GLY A 42 28.85 -35.00 -15.79
C GLY A 42 27.33 -34.88 -15.68
N GLY A 43 26.75 -35.65 -14.76
CA GLY A 43 25.31 -35.89 -14.62
C GLY A 43 24.44 -34.64 -14.64
N ARG A 44 23.48 -34.63 -15.58
CA ARG A 44 22.29 -33.79 -15.54
C ARG A 44 21.35 -34.42 -14.51
N GLY A 45 21.42 -33.95 -13.25
CA GLY A 45 20.31 -34.15 -12.33
C GLY A 45 19.09 -33.42 -12.92
N PRO A 46 17.90 -34.05 -13.00
CA PRO A 46 16.70 -33.30 -13.30
C PRO A 46 16.53 -32.30 -12.16
N GLY A 47 16.56 -31.00 -12.51
CA GLY A 47 16.09 -29.96 -11.59
C GLY A 47 14.65 -30.29 -11.19
N PRO A 48 14.17 -29.81 -10.04
CA PRO A 48 12.78 -30.02 -9.65
C PRO A 48 11.90 -29.45 -10.75
N GLU A 49 11.34 -30.37 -11.53
CA GLU A 49 10.36 -30.12 -12.55
C GLU A 49 9.20 -29.37 -11.92
N GLU A 50 8.79 -28.34 -12.66
CA GLU A 50 7.55 -27.60 -12.56
C GLU A 50 6.39 -28.50 -12.08
N ALA A 51 6.12 -28.46 -10.79
CA ALA A 51 4.87 -28.90 -10.21
C ALA A 51 4.21 -27.68 -9.57
N ASP A 52 2.91 -27.53 -9.81
CA ASP A 52 1.98 -26.59 -9.21
C ASP A 52 1.57 -25.35 -10.05
N ASP A 53 1.34 -25.54 -11.36
CA ASP A 53 0.26 -24.80 -12.07
C ASP A 53 -1.00 -25.68 -12.14
N ALA A 54 -1.47 -26.13 -10.97
CA ALA A 54 -2.84 -26.61 -10.87
C ALA A 54 -3.76 -25.39 -11.02
N PRO A 55 -4.86 -25.44 -11.80
CA PRO A 55 -5.82 -24.35 -11.83
C PRO A 55 -6.33 -24.18 -10.40
N GLN A 56 -5.86 -23.13 -9.73
CA GLN A 56 -6.31 -22.75 -8.40
C GLN A 56 -7.80 -22.54 -8.53
N GLN A 57 -8.56 -23.52 -8.03
CA GLN A 57 -10.02 -23.44 -8.01
C GLN A 57 -10.36 -22.06 -7.44
N PRO A 58 -11.20 -21.26 -8.14
CA PRO A 58 -11.46 -19.90 -7.69
C PRO A 58 -11.92 -19.99 -6.24
N ALA A 59 -11.24 -19.24 -5.37
CA ALA A 59 -11.44 -19.32 -3.93
C ALA A 59 -12.94 -19.45 -3.60
N PRO A 60 -13.32 -20.42 -2.74
CA PRO A 60 -14.71 -20.77 -2.50
C PRO A 60 -15.52 -19.50 -2.19
N PRO A 61 -16.76 -19.39 -2.68
CA PRO A 61 -17.55 -18.19 -2.48
C PRO A 61 -17.64 -17.88 -0.98
N PRO A 62 -17.42 -16.62 -0.56
CA PRO A 62 -17.47 -16.24 0.84
C PRO A 62 -18.77 -16.70 1.48
N ARG A 63 -18.67 -17.40 2.63
CA ARG A 63 -19.80 -17.99 3.35
C ARG A 63 -20.97 -17.02 3.55
N LEU A 64 -20.65 -15.76 3.87
CA LEU A 64 -21.65 -14.72 4.10
C LEU A 64 -22.40 -14.30 2.83
N ILE A 65 -21.83 -14.46 1.64
CA ILE A 65 -22.54 -14.16 0.38
C ILE A 65 -23.64 -15.20 0.13
N ALA A 66 -23.32 -16.49 0.31
CA ALA A 66 -24.32 -17.56 0.20
C ALA A 66 -25.42 -17.39 1.25
N HIS A 67 -25.03 -17.16 2.50
CA HIS A 67 -25.97 -16.90 3.60
C HIS A 67 -26.89 -15.70 3.32
N TYR A 68 -26.34 -14.61 2.79
CA TYR A 68 -27.13 -13.43 2.42
C TYR A 68 -28.21 -13.76 1.38
N ARG A 69 -27.84 -14.46 0.31
CA ARG A 69 -28.76 -14.79 -0.79
C ARG A 69 -29.83 -15.81 -0.41
N GLU A 70 -29.45 -16.85 0.33
CA GLU A 70 -30.33 -17.98 0.61
C GLU A 70 -31.24 -17.74 1.81
N LYS A 71 -30.76 -17.01 2.84
CA LYS A 71 -31.49 -16.87 4.11
C LYS A 71 -31.92 -15.43 4.39
N VAL A 72 -31.01 -14.47 4.22
CA VAL A 72 -31.29 -13.07 4.61
C VAL A 72 -32.26 -12.40 3.64
N VAL A 73 -32.07 -12.58 2.34
CA VAL A 73 -32.92 -11.97 1.32
C VAL A 73 -34.39 -12.41 1.44
N PRO A 74 -34.72 -13.72 1.55
CA PRO A 74 -36.12 -14.14 1.75
C PRO A 74 -36.71 -13.66 3.08
N ALA A 75 -35.93 -13.69 4.17
CA ALA A 75 -36.38 -13.22 5.48
C ALA A 75 -36.73 -11.72 5.47
N LEU A 76 -35.91 -10.89 4.84
CA LEU A 76 -36.17 -9.44 4.72
C LEU A 76 -37.37 -9.15 3.81
N GLN A 77 -37.57 -9.91 2.74
CA GLN A 77 -38.75 -9.77 1.89
C GLN A 77 -40.04 -10.09 2.65
N GLN A 78 -40.05 -11.15 3.45
CA GLN A 78 -41.20 -11.52 4.27
C GLN A 78 -41.49 -10.49 5.36
N GLN A 79 -40.45 -9.98 6.03
CA GLN A 79 -40.61 -9.01 7.12
C GLN A 79 -41.07 -7.63 6.65
N PHE A 80 -40.55 -7.14 5.51
CA PHE A 80 -40.78 -5.77 5.05
C PHE A 80 -41.68 -5.68 3.80
N GLY A 81 -42.09 -6.81 3.23
CA GLY A 81 -43.04 -6.86 2.11
C GLY A 81 -42.50 -6.29 0.79
N TYR A 82 -41.18 -6.36 0.55
CA TYR A 82 -40.60 -5.83 -0.69
C TYR A 82 -41.13 -6.55 -1.93
N THR A 83 -41.78 -5.83 -2.83
CA THR A 83 -42.25 -6.34 -4.14
C THR A 83 -41.11 -6.52 -5.15
N ASN A 84 -40.00 -5.80 -4.98
CA ASN A 84 -38.85 -5.88 -5.88
C ASN A 84 -37.64 -6.50 -5.17
N LEU A 85 -37.07 -7.56 -5.75
CA LEU A 85 -35.87 -8.23 -5.27
C LEU A 85 -34.67 -7.28 -5.14
N MET A 86 -34.58 -6.28 -6.03
CA MET A 86 -33.49 -5.30 -6.04
C MET A 86 -33.64 -4.20 -4.97
N ALA A 87 -34.82 -4.09 -4.34
CA ALA A 87 -35.05 -3.14 -3.25
C ALA A 87 -34.51 -3.64 -1.90
N VAL A 88 -34.12 -4.92 -1.80
CA VAL A 88 -33.60 -5.50 -0.57
C VAL A 88 -32.24 -4.86 -0.21
N PRO A 89 -32.05 -4.38 1.04
CA PRO A 89 -30.80 -3.77 1.47
C PRO A 89 -29.60 -4.69 1.27
N ARG A 90 -28.51 -4.14 0.73
CA ARG A 90 -27.24 -4.85 0.47
C ARG A 90 -26.07 -4.04 0.98
N LEU A 91 -25.01 -4.74 1.38
CA LEU A 91 -23.73 -4.10 1.71
C LEU A 91 -23.05 -3.62 0.42
N GLU A 92 -22.79 -2.31 0.32
CA GLU A 92 -22.12 -1.73 -0.84
C GLU A 92 -20.59 -1.76 -0.70
N LYS A 93 -20.09 -1.30 0.45
CA LYS A 93 -18.66 -1.22 0.76
C LYS A 93 -18.44 -1.20 2.27
N ILE A 94 -17.28 -1.68 2.69
CA ILE A 94 -16.76 -1.46 4.03
C ILE A 94 -15.51 -0.59 3.91
N VAL A 95 -15.49 0.54 4.61
CA VAL A 95 -14.33 1.44 4.66
C VAL A 95 -13.67 1.29 6.02
N ILE A 96 -12.43 0.84 6.03
CA ILE A 96 -11.62 0.80 7.24
C ILE A 96 -10.72 2.03 7.21
N SER A 97 -10.87 2.88 8.22
CA SER A 97 -10.13 4.13 8.34
C SER A 97 -9.35 4.13 9.65
N MET A 98 -8.06 4.44 9.57
CA MET A 98 -7.17 4.52 10.71
C MET A 98 -6.54 5.92 10.76
N GLY A 99 -6.88 6.67 11.82
CA GLY A 99 -6.30 7.98 12.09
C GLY A 99 -4.98 7.86 12.84
N LEU A 100 -3.89 8.34 12.26
CA LEU A 100 -2.54 8.25 12.82
C LEU A 100 -1.95 9.64 13.12
N GLY A 101 -2.79 10.66 13.26
CA GLY A 101 -2.36 12.06 13.37
C GLY A 101 -1.36 12.34 14.51
N LYS A 102 -1.46 11.63 15.64
CA LYS A 102 -0.51 11.78 16.76
C LYS A 102 0.88 11.20 16.44
N ALA A 103 0.94 10.10 15.71
CA ALA A 103 2.20 9.44 15.36
C ALA A 103 3.04 10.28 14.38
N VAL A 104 2.38 11.06 13.53
CA VAL A 104 3.02 11.97 12.58
C VAL A 104 3.61 13.18 13.30
N THR A 105 2.87 13.75 14.26
CA THR A 105 3.30 14.92 15.03
C THR A 105 4.44 14.60 16.00
N ALA A 106 4.53 13.35 16.48
CA ALA A 106 5.61 12.87 17.35
C ALA A 106 6.93 12.60 16.62
N GLY A 107 6.99 12.76 15.29
CA GLY A 107 8.21 12.51 14.51
C GLY A 107 8.57 11.03 14.33
N GLU A 108 7.66 10.11 14.69
CA GLU A 108 7.86 8.66 14.61
C GLU A 108 7.62 8.17 13.18
N LYS A 109 8.57 8.49 12.29
CA LYS A 109 8.48 8.23 10.83
C LYS A 109 8.22 6.76 10.44
N GLY A 110 8.41 5.79 11.34
CA GLY A 110 8.18 4.37 11.08
C GLY A 110 6.76 3.85 11.34
N LYS A 111 5.97 4.50 12.21
CA LYS A 111 4.65 3.97 12.60
C LYS A 111 3.64 3.94 11.44
N MET A 112 3.76 4.87 10.51
CA MET A 112 2.93 4.89 9.30
C MET A 112 3.15 3.66 8.41
N GLU A 113 4.40 3.24 8.26
CA GLU A 113 4.75 2.08 7.42
C GLU A 113 4.33 0.76 8.08
N THR A 114 4.55 0.64 9.39
CA THR A 114 4.06 -0.51 10.16
C THR A 114 2.54 -0.62 10.07
N ALA A 115 1.83 0.50 10.25
CA ALA A 115 0.39 0.55 10.17
C ALA A 115 -0.14 0.25 8.74
N GLU A 116 0.59 0.66 7.69
CA GLU A 116 0.28 0.29 6.29
C GLU A 116 0.39 -1.22 6.08
N ARG A 117 1.45 -1.83 6.63
CA ARG A 117 1.69 -3.27 6.55
C ARG A 117 0.62 -4.05 7.32
N GLU A 118 0.33 -3.69 8.56
CA GLU A 118 -0.67 -4.38 9.39
C GLU A 118 -2.07 -4.28 8.79
N LEU A 119 -2.49 -3.09 8.38
CA LEU A 119 -3.79 -2.90 7.74
C LEU A 119 -3.86 -3.63 6.39
N GLY A 120 -2.73 -3.70 5.67
CA GLY A 120 -2.59 -4.50 4.45
C GLY A 120 -2.80 -6.00 4.70
N ILE A 121 -2.25 -6.54 5.79
CA ILE A 121 -2.42 -7.95 6.19
C ILE A 121 -3.88 -8.23 6.58
N ILE A 122 -4.49 -7.34 7.36
CA ILE A 122 -5.89 -7.51 7.82
C ILE A 122 -6.85 -7.47 6.62
N ALA A 123 -6.74 -6.43 5.79
CA ALA A 123 -7.66 -6.18 4.69
C ALA A 123 -7.34 -7.01 3.42
N GLY A 124 -6.14 -7.58 3.32
CA GLY A 124 -5.64 -8.22 2.11
C GLY A 124 -5.45 -7.25 0.93
N GLN A 125 -5.46 -5.94 1.18
CA GLN A 125 -5.42 -4.89 0.19
C GLN A 125 -4.52 -3.75 0.69
N ARG A 126 -3.66 -3.23 -0.20
CA ARG A 126 -2.78 -2.12 0.14
C ARG A 126 -3.60 -0.87 0.50
N PRO A 127 -3.40 -0.29 1.70
CA PRO A 127 -4.11 0.92 2.12
C PRO A 127 -3.65 2.16 1.35
N VAL A 128 -4.54 3.16 1.25
CA VAL A 128 -4.26 4.47 0.68
C VAL A 128 -3.86 5.45 1.80
N ARG A 129 -2.73 6.13 1.62
CA ARG A 129 -2.28 7.22 2.50
C ARG A 129 -3.13 8.47 2.31
N CYS A 130 -3.77 8.93 3.39
CA CYS A 130 -4.61 10.11 3.39
C CYS A 130 -3.79 11.34 3.80
N LYS A 131 -3.78 12.35 2.93
CA LYS A 131 -3.15 13.64 3.17
C LYS A 131 -4.12 14.61 3.83
N ALA A 132 -3.61 15.48 4.70
CA ALA A 132 -4.38 16.55 5.31
C ALA A 132 -4.82 17.58 4.26
N LYS A 133 -6.12 17.93 4.28
CA LYS A 133 -6.72 18.91 3.36
C LYS A 133 -6.55 20.36 3.82
N LYS A 134 -6.38 20.58 5.12
CA LYS A 134 -6.26 21.92 5.73
C LYS A 134 -5.16 21.89 6.78
N SER A 135 -4.44 22.99 6.88
CA SER A 135 -3.49 23.22 7.97
C SER A 135 -4.24 23.62 9.23
N VAL A 136 -4.02 22.93 10.35
CA VAL A 136 -4.66 23.25 11.63
C VAL A 136 -3.60 23.26 12.73
N ALA A 137 -3.38 24.43 13.32
CA ALA A 137 -2.32 24.66 14.31
C ALA A 137 -2.49 23.81 15.58
N ASN A 138 -3.73 23.61 16.06
CA ASN A 138 -4.02 22.84 17.27
C ASN A 138 -3.54 21.37 17.16
N PHE A 139 -3.61 20.80 15.96
CA PHE A 139 -3.15 19.43 15.71
C PHE A 139 -1.69 19.38 15.21
N LYS A 140 -1.05 20.54 15.02
CA LYS A 140 0.29 20.72 14.44
C LYS A 140 0.44 20.05 13.05
N VAL A 141 -0.66 19.97 12.29
CA VAL A 141 -0.69 19.35 10.96
C VAL A 141 -0.64 20.43 9.90
N ARG A 142 0.21 20.23 8.89
CA ARG A 142 0.30 21.07 7.69
C ARG A 142 -0.44 20.41 6.52
N GLU A 143 -0.92 21.22 5.59
CA GLU A 143 -1.55 20.73 4.36
C GLU A 143 -0.60 19.82 3.56
N GLY A 144 -1.16 18.76 2.99
CA GLY A 144 -0.39 17.76 2.23
C GLY A 144 0.33 16.71 3.07
N GLN A 145 0.36 16.87 4.41
CA GLN A 145 1.00 15.91 5.32
C GLN A 145 0.16 14.64 5.46
N GLU A 146 0.80 13.47 5.39
CA GLU A 146 0.15 12.17 5.58
C GLU A 146 -0.33 12.05 7.03
N THR A 147 -1.63 11.83 7.25
CA THR A 147 -2.25 11.85 8.60
C THR A 147 -2.95 10.53 8.95
N GLY A 148 -3.29 9.71 7.96
CA GLY A 148 -3.95 8.43 8.20
C GLY A 148 -3.93 7.49 7.01
N LEU A 149 -4.47 6.30 7.22
CA LEU A 149 -4.59 5.25 6.22
C LEU A 149 -6.06 4.88 6.07
N LYS A 150 -6.47 4.60 4.83
CA LYS A 150 -7.81 4.05 4.56
C LYS A 150 -7.74 2.92 3.57
N VAL A 151 -8.65 1.96 3.70
CA VAL A 151 -8.88 0.93 2.70
C VAL A 151 -10.37 0.79 2.46
N THR A 152 -10.75 0.60 1.21
CA THR A 152 -12.15 0.41 0.81
C THR A 152 -12.28 -0.99 0.25
N LEU A 153 -13.02 -1.83 0.97
CA LEU A 153 -13.30 -3.20 0.61
C LEU A 153 -14.66 -3.28 -0.11
N ARG A 154 -14.68 -3.99 -1.22
CA ARG A 154 -15.88 -4.23 -2.06
C ARG A 154 -15.89 -5.68 -2.52
N GLY A 155 -17.06 -6.16 -2.94
CA GLY A 155 -17.23 -7.52 -3.48
C GLY A 155 -16.84 -8.60 -2.46
N LYS A 156 -16.14 -9.65 -2.90
CA LYS A 156 -15.81 -10.82 -2.06
C LYS A 156 -15.00 -10.49 -0.81
N ARG A 157 -13.98 -9.64 -0.94
CA ARG A 157 -13.08 -9.25 0.16
C ARG A 157 -13.80 -8.55 1.31
N MET A 158 -14.87 -7.82 1.01
CA MET A 158 -15.71 -7.17 2.01
C MET A 158 -16.42 -8.20 2.91
N TYR A 159 -17.00 -9.24 2.31
CA TYR A 159 -17.67 -10.30 3.05
C TYR A 159 -16.69 -11.17 3.84
N GLU A 160 -15.51 -11.46 3.30
CA GLU A 160 -14.45 -12.16 4.04
C GLU A 160 -13.93 -11.36 5.23
N PHE A 161 -13.78 -10.04 5.08
CA PHE A 161 -13.43 -9.17 6.19
C PHE A 161 -14.51 -9.17 7.27
N LEU A 162 -15.79 -9.05 6.88
CA LEU A 162 -16.90 -9.07 7.82
C LEU A 162 -17.01 -10.40 8.57
N ASP A 163 -16.82 -11.53 7.89
CA ASP A 163 -16.83 -12.85 8.52
C ASP A 163 -15.70 -12.98 9.54
N ARG A 164 -14.48 -12.54 9.19
CA ARG A 164 -13.34 -12.49 10.12
C ARG A 164 -13.58 -11.53 11.29
N LEU A 165 -14.23 -10.40 11.06
CA LEU A 165 -14.57 -9.44 12.12
C LEU A 165 -15.51 -10.08 13.17
N ILE A 166 -16.57 -10.73 12.70
CA ILE A 166 -17.60 -11.31 13.60
C ILE A 166 -17.09 -12.56 14.30
N THR A 167 -16.42 -13.46 13.57
CA THR A 167 -16.05 -14.78 14.10
C THR A 167 -14.72 -14.80 14.83
N LEU A 168 -13.75 -13.99 14.41
CA LEU A 168 -12.40 -13.99 14.99
C LEU A 168 -12.15 -12.76 15.87
N ALA A 169 -12.50 -11.56 15.40
CA ALA A 169 -12.09 -10.33 16.09
C ALA A 169 -12.95 -10.05 17.32
N PHE A 170 -14.29 -10.01 17.21
CA PHE A 170 -15.16 -9.66 18.35
C PHE A 170 -15.00 -10.57 19.58
N PRO A 171 -14.92 -11.91 19.44
CA PRO A 171 -14.72 -12.78 20.61
C PRO A 171 -13.37 -12.59 21.30
N ARG A 172 -12.38 -12.03 20.60
CA ARG A 172 -11.04 -11.75 21.15
C ARG A 172 -10.92 -10.35 21.77
N VAL A 173 -11.94 -9.50 21.61
CA VAL A 173 -11.96 -8.19 22.26
C VAL A 173 -12.21 -8.39 23.75
N LYS A 174 -11.35 -7.79 24.58
CA LYS A 174 -11.51 -7.81 26.04
C LYS A 174 -12.84 -7.15 26.42
N ASP A 175 -13.60 -7.83 27.28
CA ASP A 175 -14.89 -7.35 27.81
C ASP A 175 -15.92 -7.00 26.71
N PHE A 176 -16.00 -7.80 25.65
CA PHE A 176 -16.99 -7.60 24.59
C PHE A 176 -18.43 -7.84 25.08
N ARG A 177 -19.25 -6.79 25.07
CA ARG A 177 -20.68 -6.82 25.48
C ARG A 177 -21.66 -6.71 24.31
N GLY A 178 -21.18 -6.86 23.07
CA GLY A 178 -21.95 -6.58 21.86
C GLY A 178 -21.66 -5.19 21.29
N VAL A 179 -22.22 -4.94 20.10
CA VAL A 179 -22.10 -3.68 19.39
C VAL A 179 -23.27 -2.75 19.75
N SER A 180 -23.03 -1.44 19.81
CA SER A 180 -24.08 -0.48 20.16
C SER A 180 -25.10 -0.36 19.01
N PRO A 181 -26.41 -0.38 19.31
CA PRO A 181 -27.45 -0.10 18.31
C PRO A 181 -27.49 1.39 17.88
N ASP A 182 -26.89 2.29 18.65
CA ASP A 182 -26.90 3.74 18.34
C ASP A 182 -25.89 4.14 17.26
N GLY A 183 -25.10 3.19 16.74
CA GLY A 183 -24.10 3.42 15.69
C GLY A 183 -24.67 3.60 14.28
N PHE A 184 -26.00 3.48 14.10
CA PHE A 184 -26.65 3.68 12.82
C PHE A 184 -26.89 5.17 12.52
N ASP A 185 -26.59 5.57 11.28
CA ASP A 185 -26.99 6.86 10.77
C ASP A 185 -28.44 6.84 10.24
N LYS A 186 -28.98 8.03 9.93
CA LYS A 186 -30.35 8.17 9.40
C LYS A 186 -30.56 7.53 8.02
N SER A 187 -29.48 7.18 7.32
CA SER A 187 -29.50 6.65 5.95
C SER A 187 -29.25 5.14 5.90
N GLY A 188 -29.14 4.46 7.05
CA GLY A 188 -28.96 3.02 7.15
C GLY A 188 -27.51 2.54 7.08
N ASN A 189 -26.52 3.41 7.26
CA ASN A 189 -25.11 3.01 7.41
C ASN A 189 -24.77 2.84 8.90
N TYR A 190 -23.82 1.94 9.18
CA TYR A 190 -23.29 1.68 10.52
C TYR A 190 -21.81 2.06 10.60
N ASN A 191 -21.38 2.66 11.72
CA ASN A 191 -19.97 2.97 12.00
C ASN A 191 -19.48 2.34 13.30
#